data_AF-A0A931J4I5-F1
#
_entry.id   AF-A0A931J4I5-F1
#
_cell.length_a   1.000
_cell.length_b   1.000
_cell.length_c   1.000
_cell.angle_alpha   90.00
_cell.angle_beta   90.00
_cell.angle_gamma   90.00
#
_symmetry.space_group_name_H-M   'P 1'
#
loop_
_entity.id
_entity.type
_entity.pdbx_description
1 polymer ?
#
loop_
_entity_poly.entity_id
_entity_poly.type
_entity_poly.pdbx_seq_one_letter_code
_entity_poly.pdbx_strand_id
1 'polypeptide(L)'
;MSGMGTTRILLGACALCVSPLTAVAADPAALDRVEVSGQHQGLRVDVQRTCPTMAVSLDDRLARKVAEIGRDADYQVRFELRDGVISGVETRGGPMEYRRAVRSAVRYSECQDSQASAGKTQRFAFFLAIRPGAEPGAAPTVAMRELDQRTLAQSD
;
A
#
# COMPACT_ATOMS: atom_id res chain seq x y z
N MET A 1 13.43 70.93 -16.44
CA MET A 1 12.74 72.01 -15.72
C MET A 1 12.16 71.36 -14.45
N SER A 2 12.99 71.15 -13.44
CA SER A 2 13.27 72.09 -12.35
C SER A 2 12.03 72.40 -11.52
N GLY A 3 11.98 71.81 -10.32
CA GLY A 3 11.03 72.11 -9.26
C GLY A 3 11.65 71.72 -7.92
N MET A 4 12.60 72.53 -7.47
CA MET A 4 13.18 72.48 -6.12
C MET A 4 12.11 72.87 -5.09
N GLY A 5 11.92 72.02 -4.08
CA GLY A 5 11.13 72.31 -2.89
C GLY A 5 11.93 71.94 -1.65
N THR A 6 12.90 72.78 -1.31
CA THR A 6 13.70 72.69 -0.08
C THR A 6 12.89 73.31 1.06
N THR A 7 12.52 72.54 2.08
CA THR A 7 12.18 73.10 3.40
C THR A 7 12.75 72.19 4.48
N ARG A 8 13.33 72.84 5.47
CA ARG A 8 14.36 72.37 6.39
C ARG A 8 13.80 72.55 7.81
N ILE A 9 14.23 71.70 8.74
CA ILE A 9 14.37 71.99 10.20
C ILE A 9 13.03 71.86 11.01
N LEU A 10 12.86 71.34 12.24
CA LEU A 10 13.64 71.08 13.49
C LEU A 10 13.13 69.76 14.14
N LEU A 11 13.99 68.91 14.70
CA LEU A 11 14.22 68.70 16.16
C LEU A 11 12.95 68.49 17.02
N GLY A 12 12.83 67.32 17.67
CA GLY A 12 11.86 67.16 18.77
C GLY A 12 11.68 65.76 19.34
N ALA A 13 12.49 65.46 20.36
CA ALA A 13 12.18 64.66 21.55
C ALA A 13 11.93 63.14 21.46
N CYS A 14 12.76 62.41 22.23
CA CYS A 14 12.52 61.07 22.75
C CYS A 14 11.12 60.91 23.34
N ALA A 15 10.42 59.85 22.92
CA ALA A 15 9.42 59.19 23.74
C ALA A 15 9.57 57.67 23.56
N LEU A 16 10.41 57.07 24.41
CA LEU A 16 10.25 55.68 24.81
C LEU A 16 8.88 55.55 25.47
N CYS A 17 7.97 54.74 24.91
CA CYS A 17 6.91 54.06 25.65
C CYS A 17 6.24 52.98 24.77
N VAL A 18 6.73 51.74 24.94
CA VAL A 18 5.96 50.50 25.05
C VAL A 18 4.79 50.32 24.08
N SER A 19 5.07 49.68 22.94
CA SER A 19 4.02 48.98 22.20
C SER A 19 3.51 47.81 23.04
N PRO A 20 2.20 47.67 23.31
CA PRO A 20 1.67 46.41 23.79
C PRO A 20 1.89 45.38 22.69
N LEU A 21 2.72 44.38 22.96
CA LEU A 21 2.70 43.13 22.21
C LEU A 21 1.27 42.58 22.35
N THR A 22 0.43 42.81 21.34
CA THR A 22 -0.73 41.95 21.12
C THR A 22 -0.16 40.57 20.83
N ALA A 23 -0.13 39.73 21.86
CA ALA A 23 0.06 38.30 21.72
C ALA A 23 -1.07 37.79 20.83
N VAL A 24 -0.79 37.66 19.53
CA VAL A 24 -1.57 36.77 18.70
C VAL A 24 -1.32 35.39 19.31
N ALA A 25 -2.34 34.83 19.94
CA ALA A 25 -2.35 33.42 20.26
C ALA A 25 -2.20 32.72 18.91
N ALA A 26 -1.00 32.26 18.60
CA ALA A 26 -0.76 31.33 17.52
C ALA A 26 -1.58 30.10 17.88
N ASP A 27 -2.72 29.97 17.23
CA ASP A 27 -3.59 28.80 17.28
C ASP A 27 -2.71 27.59 16.92
N PRO A 28 -2.33 26.73 17.89
CA PRO A 28 -1.49 25.57 17.61
C PRO A 28 -2.38 24.39 17.19
N ALA A 29 -3.43 24.66 16.41
CA ALA A 29 -4.29 23.63 15.85
C ALA A 29 -4.53 23.82 14.35
N ALA A 30 -3.68 24.59 13.67
CA ALA A 30 -3.25 24.23 12.33
C ALA A 30 -2.32 23.00 12.44
N LEU A 31 -2.90 21.88 12.91
CA LEU A 31 -2.44 20.57 12.52
C LEU A 31 -2.48 20.60 11.00
N ASP A 32 -1.32 20.85 10.43
CA ASP A 32 -0.94 20.42 9.11
C ASP A 32 -1.37 18.94 9.05
N ARG A 33 -2.61 18.74 8.60
CA ARG A 33 -3.10 17.45 8.18
C ARG A 33 -2.28 17.20 6.93
N VAL A 34 -1.08 16.67 7.16
CA VAL A 34 -0.35 15.90 6.21
C VAL A 34 -1.35 14.81 5.83
N GLU A 35 -2.11 15.06 4.76
CA GLU A 35 -2.64 13.98 3.97
C GLU A 35 -1.41 13.18 3.57
N VAL A 36 -1.07 12.16 4.37
CA VAL A 36 -0.24 11.05 3.97
C VAL A 36 -1.05 10.27 2.93
N SER A 37 -1.31 10.92 1.81
CA SER A 37 -1.85 10.34 0.60
C SER A 37 -0.78 9.46 -0.08
N GLY A 38 0.43 9.32 0.47
CA GLY A 38 1.55 8.64 -0.19
C GLY A 38 1.65 7.12 -0.01
N GLN A 39 1.08 6.51 1.04
CA GLN A 39 1.46 5.14 1.40
C GLN A 39 0.48 4.04 0.92
N HIS A 40 -0.74 4.42 0.56
CA HIS A 40 -1.72 3.53 -0.08
C HIS A 40 -1.95 3.83 -1.58
N GLN A 41 -1.38 4.93 -2.11
CA GLN A 41 -1.38 5.24 -3.54
C GLN A 41 -0.43 4.32 -4.30
N GLY A 42 -0.84 3.07 -4.49
CA GLY A 42 -0.09 2.13 -5.32
C GLY A 42 -0.27 0.66 -4.96
N LEU A 43 -0.91 0.34 -3.83
CA LEU A 43 -1.24 -1.04 -3.49
C LEU A 43 -2.62 -1.39 -4.05
N ARG A 44 -2.62 -2.17 -5.14
CA ARG A 44 -3.81 -2.65 -5.81
C ARG A 44 -4.31 -3.94 -5.16
N VAL A 45 -5.62 -4.10 -5.11
CA VAL A 45 -6.29 -5.29 -4.56
C VAL A 45 -7.10 -6.03 -5.60
N ASP A 46 -7.28 -5.45 -6.79
CA ASP A 46 -8.02 -6.00 -7.92
C ASP A 46 -7.21 -7.06 -8.70
N VAL A 47 -6.62 -8.00 -7.96
CA VAL A 47 -5.73 -9.04 -8.49
C VAL A 47 -6.44 -9.93 -9.51
N GLN A 48 -7.71 -10.27 -9.28
CA GLN A 48 -8.44 -11.16 -10.20
C GLN A 48 -8.69 -10.53 -11.57
N ARG A 49 -8.79 -9.20 -11.62
CA ARG A 49 -8.96 -8.48 -12.88
C ARG A 49 -7.66 -8.44 -13.68
N THR A 50 -6.52 -8.28 -13.02
CA THR A 50 -5.20 -8.21 -13.67
C THR A 50 -4.62 -9.60 -13.98
N CYS A 51 -4.89 -10.57 -13.10
CA CYS A 51 -4.35 -11.92 -13.19
C CYS A 51 -5.48 -12.95 -13.09
N PRO A 52 -6.29 -13.11 -14.16
CA PRO A 52 -7.51 -13.92 -14.12
C PRO A 52 -7.25 -15.41 -13.85
N THR A 53 -6.08 -15.92 -14.24
CA THR A 53 -5.70 -17.33 -14.05
C THR A 53 -4.94 -17.59 -12.74
N MET A 54 -4.71 -16.55 -11.92
CA MET A 54 -3.90 -16.67 -10.70
C MET A 54 -4.52 -17.62 -9.67
N ALA A 55 -5.83 -17.54 -9.45
CA ALA A 55 -6.52 -18.42 -8.49
C ALA A 55 -6.36 -19.90 -8.87
N VAL A 56 -6.59 -20.23 -10.15
CA VAL A 56 -6.44 -21.60 -10.68
C VAL A 56 -4.98 -22.05 -10.61
N SER A 57 -4.04 -21.18 -10.99
CA SER A 57 -2.60 -21.47 -10.93
C SER A 57 -2.11 -21.72 -9.50
N LEU A 58 -2.67 -21.00 -8.51
CA LEU A 58 -2.37 -21.20 -7.10
C LEU A 58 -2.90 -22.55 -6.62
N ASP A 59 -4.13 -22.90 -6.98
CA ASP A 59 -4.74 -24.18 -6.63
C ASP A 59 -3.93 -25.36 -7.19
N ASP A 60 -3.69 -25.39 -8.51
CA ASP A 60 -2.93 -26.45 -9.18
C ASP A 60 -1.52 -26.64 -8.60
N ARG A 61 -0.80 -25.53 -8.39
CA ARG A 61 0.60 -25.57 -7.93
C ARG A 61 0.72 -25.90 -6.45
N LEU A 62 -0.30 -25.58 -5.65
CA LEU A 62 -0.29 -25.86 -4.21
C LEU A 62 -0.93 -27.20 -3.88
N ALA A 63 -1.81 -27.77 -4.71
CA ALA A 63 -2.55 -29.01 -4.44
C ALA A 63 -1.67 -30.13 -3.86
N ARG A 64 -0.55 -30.46 -4.53
CA ARG A 64 0.40 -31.48 -4.04
C ARG A 64 0.98 -31.13 -2.68
N LYS A 65 1.32 -29.85 -2.46
CA LYS A 65 1.93 -29.40 -1.21
C LYS A 65 0.92 -29.37 -0.06
N VAL A 66 -0.33 -29.05 -0.35
CA VAL A 66 -1.43 -29.10 0.59
C VAL A 66 -1.70 -30.53 1.03
N ALA A 67 -1.74 -31.49 0.09
CA ALA A 67 -1.87 -32.92 0.40
C ALA A 67 -0.69 -33.47 1.22
N GLU A 68 0.54 -33.00 0.98
CA GLU A 68 1.72 -33.41 1.75
C GLU A 68 1.70 -32.91 3.20
N ILE A 69 1.31 -31.64 3.41
CA ILE A 69 1.44 -30.99 4.73
C ILE A 69 0.16 -31.14 5.57
N GLY A 70 -1.02 -31.10 4.94
CA GLY A 70 -2.30 -31.33 5.60
C GLY A 70 -2.67 -30.33 6.70
N ARG A 71 -2.26 -29.05 6.58
CA ARG A 71 -2.56 -28.01 7.58
C ARG A 71 -3.29 -26.82 6.97
N ASP A 72 -4.22 -26.26 7.73
CA ASP A 72 -4.83 -24.98 7.40
C ASP A 72 -3.80 -23.85 7.46
N ALA A 73 -3.93 -22.89 6.54
CA ALA A 73 -3.09 -21.71 6.54
C ALA A 73 -3.83 -20.50 5.97
N ASP A 74 -3.53 -19.34 6.52
CA ASP A 74 -3.96 -18.05 5.99
C ASP A 74 -2.72 -17.17 5.78
N TYR A 75 -2.56 -16.67 4.56
CA TYR A 75 -1.45 -15.79 4.17
C TYR A 75 -1.99 -14.46 3.67
N GLN A 76 -1.31 -13.38 4.04
CA GLN A 76 -1.34 -12.14 3.27
C GLN A 76 -0.18 -12.17 2.28
N VAL A 77 -0.49 -12.12 1.00
CA VAL A 77 0.49 -12.13 -0.09
C VAL A 77 0.60 -10.72 -0.65
N ARG A 78 1.84 -10.27 -0.87
CA ARG A 78 2.14 -9.00 -1.56
C ARG A 78 3.13 -9.29 -2.68
N PHE A 79 2.99 -8.62 -3.81
CA PHE A 79 3.92 -8.79 -4.93
C PHE A 79 3.98 -7.54 -5.79
N GLU A 80 5.02 -7.46 -6.61
CA GLU A 80 5.20 -6.40 -7.59
C GLU A 80 4.99 -6.98 -9.00
N LEU A 81 4.26 -6.26 -9.85
CA LEU A 81 4.03 -6.60 -11.25
C LEU A 81 4.65 -5.51 -12.11
N ARG A 82 5.45 -5.92 -13.10
CA ARG A 82 6.02 -5.02 -14.09
C ARG A 82 6.15 -5.75 -15.42
N ASP A 83 5.59 -5.16 -16.47
CA ASP A 83 5.67 -5.69 -17.84
C ASP A 83 5.20 -7.17 -17.91
N GLY A 84 4.11 -7.48 -17.19
CA GLY A 84 3.57 -8.84 -17.02
C GLY A 84 4.38 -9.79 -16.12
N VAL A 85 5.52 -9.36 -15.59
CA VAL A 85 6.40 -10.19 -14.74
C VAL A 85 6.16 -9.91 -13.26
N ILE A 86 5.89 -10.97 -12.49
CA ILE A 86 5.76 -10.90 -11.04
C ILE A 86 7.14 -10.99 -10.37
N SER A 87 7.40 -10.05 -9.46
CA SER A 87 8.60 -9.97 -8.63
C SER A 87 8.26 -9.54 -7.20
N GLY A 88 9.26 -9.39 -6.33
CA GLY A 88 9.03 -8.86 -4.98
C GLY A 88 8.03 -9.65 -4.11
N VAL A 89 7.82 -10.95 -4.38
CA VAL A 89 6.78 -11.71 -3.67
C VAL A 89 7.13 -11.88 -2.20
N GLU A 90 6.27 -11.34 -1.35
CA GLU A 90 6.28 -11.42 0.11
C GLU A 90 5.04 -12.16 0.61
N THR A 91 5.22 -12.94 1.67
CA THR A 91 4.14 -13.68 2.33
C THR A 91 4.22 -13.44 3.82
N ARG A 92 3.13 -12.96 4.42
CA ARG A 92 2.99 -12.78 5.87
C ARG A 92 1.92 -13.73 6.41
N GLY A 93 2.05 -14.13 7.66
CA GLY A 93 1.19 -15.15 8.27
C GLY A 93 1.55 -16.58 7.88
N GLY A 94 0.65 -17.50 8.24
CA GLY A 94 0.68 -18.93 7.96
C GLY A 94 1.93 -19.73 8.42
N PRO A 95 1.88 -21.07 8.29
CA PRO A 95 3.02 -21.96 8.54
C PRO A 95 4.24 -21.61 7.66
N MET A 96 5.46 -21.96 8.07
CA MET A 96 6.64 -21.73 7.22
C MET A 96 6.72 -22.73 6.06
N GLU A 97 6.10 -23.89 6.23
CA GLU A 97 6.15 -25.06 5.36
C GLU A 97 5.54 -24.79 3.96
N TYR A 98 4.50 -23.95 3.88
CA TYR A 98 3.92 -23.54 2.59
C TYR A 98 4.59 -22.31 1.97
N ARG A 99 5.35 -21.50 2.72
CA ARG A 99 5.82 -20.17 2.24
C ARG A 99 6.56 -20.25 0.91
N ARG A 100 7.48 -21.21 0.78
CA ARG A 100 8.25 -21.38 -0.46
C ARG A 100 7.34 -21.75 -1.63
N ALA A 101 6.38 -22.65 -1.41
CA ALA A 101 5.44 -23.08 -2.44
C ALA A 101 4.51 -21.94 -2.84
N VAL A 102 3.97 -21.18 -1.89
CA VAL A 102 3.13 -19.99 -2.13
C VAL A 102 3.90 -18.96 -2.97
N ARG A 103 5.12 -18.59 -2.56
CA ARG A 103 5.94 -17.63 -3.32
C ARG A 103 6.23 -18.11 -4.74
N SER A 104 6.50 -19.41 -4.90
CA SER A 104 6.73 -20.01 -6.22
C SER A 104 5.48 -19.94 -7.08
N ALA A 105 4.33 -20.33 -6.55
CA ALA A 105 3.07 -20.36 -7.29
C ALA A 105 2.64 -18.96 -7.75
N VAL A 106 2.80 -17.95 -6.89
CA VAL A 106 2.54 -16.55 -7.23
C VAL A 106 3.48 -16.08 -8.36
N ARG A 107 4.79 -16.37 -8.28
CA ARG A 107 5.75 -15.96 -9.33
C ARG A 107 5.47 -16.55 -10.71
N TYR A 108 4.93 -17.76 -10.75
CA TYR A 108 4.61 -18.45 -12.01
C TYR A 108 3.16 -18.22 -12.47
N SER A 109 2.44 -17.29 -11.84
CA SER A 109 1.11 -16.92 -12.28
C SER A 109 1.21 -15.97 -13.48
N GLU A 110 0.36 -16.20 -14.48
CA GLU A 110 0.28 -15.35 -15.66
C GLU A 110 -0.64 -14.16 -15.37
N CYS A 111 -0.13 -12.95 -15.58
CA CYS A 111 -0.90 -11.72 -15.46
C CYS A 111 -0.96 -11.04 -16.82
N GLN A 112 -2.13 -10.52 -17.18
CA GLN A 112 -2.26 -9.69 -18.35
C GLN A 112 -1.89 -8.25 -17.96
N ASP A 113 -0.87 -7.69 -18.60
CA ASP A 113 -0.56 -6.27 -18.50
C ASP A 113 -1.53 -5.49 -19.42
N SER A 114 -2.83 -5.65 -19.18
CA SER A 114 -3.86 -5.28 -20.16
C SER A 114 -4.29 -3.81 -20.09
N GLN A 115 -3.89 -3.06 -19.07
CA GLN A 115 -4.25 -1.65 -18.93
C GLN A 115 -3.21 -0.87 -18.07
N ALA A 116 -2.52 0.09 -18.69
CA ALA A 116 -2.04 1.35 -18.09
C ALA A 116 -0.60 1.51 -17.52
N SER A 117 0.35 0.59 -17.67
CA SER A 117 1.67 0.78 -17.01
C SER A 117 2.90 0.14 -17.67
N ALA A 118 3.02 0.16 -19.01
CA ALA A 118 4.27 -0.19 -19.67
C ALA A 118 5.47 0.52 -19.00
N GLY A 119 6.35 -0.25 -18.35
CA GLY A 119 7.50 0.25 -17.59
C GLY A 119 7.28 0.75 -16.15
N LYS A 120 6.05 0.76 -15.61
CA LYS A 120 5.79 1.13 -14.19
C LYS A 120 5.54 -0.09 -13.32
N THR A 121 6.27 -0.19 -12.21
CA THR A 121 6.05 -1.23 -11.20
C THR A 121 4.74 -0.97 -10.45
N GLN A 122 3.81 -1.91 -10.52
CA GLN A 122 2.56 -1.92 -9.74
C GLN A 122 2.72 -2.86 -8.54
N ARG A 123 2.16 -2.51 -7.39
CA ARG A 123 2.17 -3.39 -6.21
C ARG A 123 0.78 -3.95 -5.99
N PHE A 124 0.69 -5.23 -5.66
CA PHE A 124 -0.56 -5.93 -5.42
C PHE A 124 -0.53 -6.63 -4.08
N ALA A 125 -1.71 -6.81 -3.48
CA ALA A 125 -1.86 -7.65 -2.31
C ALA A 125 -3.21 -8.38 -2.31
N PHE A 126 -3.22 -9.58 -1.72
CA PHE A 126 -4.43 -10.38 -1.52
C PHE A 126 -4.28 -11.34 -0.32
N PHE A 127 -5.38 -11.94 0.11
CA PHE A 127 -5.40 -13.02 1.08
C PHE A 127 -5.50 -14.39 0.39
N LEU A 128 -4.70 -15.33 0.87
CA LEU A 128 -4.72 -16.72 0.45
C LEU A 128 -5.10 -17.61 1.62
N ALA A 129 -6.21 -18.33 1.50
CA ALA A 129 -6.62 -19.36 2.43
C ALA A 129 -6.34 -20.74 1.84
N ILE A 130 -5.68 -21.60 2.61
CA ILE A 130 -5.40 -23.00 2.29
C ILE A 130 -6.17 -23.85 3.29
N ARG A 131 -6.98 -24.78 2.78
CA ARG A 131 -7.75 -25.75 3.56
C ARG A 131 -7.51 -27.13 2.96
N PRO A 132 -6.87 -28.09 3.66
CA PRO A 132 -6.51 -29.40 3.10
C PRO A 132 -7.70 -30.35 2.87
N GLY A 133 -8.91 -29.93 3.22
CA GLY A 133 -10.10 -30.79 3.27
C GLY A 133 -10.23 -31.40 4.67
N ALA A 134 -11.41 -31.28 5.28
CA ALA A 134 -11.64 -31.77 6.65
C ALA A 134 -11.79 -33.31 6.70
N GLU A 135 -12.12 -33.94 5.57
CA GLU A 135 -12.41 -35.37 5.49
C GLU A 135 -11.38 -36.11 4.63
N PRO A 136 -11.07 -37.39 4.96
CA PRO A 136 -10.21 -38.22 4.13
C PRO A 136 -10.78 -38.36 2.72
N GLY A 137 -10.05 -37.86 1.71
CA GLY A 137 -10.50 -37.85 0.32
C GLY A 137 -11.25 -36.59 -0.13
N ALA A 138 -11.48 -35.62 0.77
CA ALA A 138 -11.92 -34.29 0.36
C ALA A 138 -10.80 -33.60 -0.43
N ALA A 139 -11.17 -32.90 -1.50
CA ALA A 139 -10.22 -32.13 -2.28
C ALA A 139 -9.68 -30.95 -1.45
N PRO A 140 -8.35 -30.71 -1.45
CA PRO A 140 -7.81 -29.50 -0.86
C PRO A 140 -8.41 -28.30 -1.57
N THR A 141 -8.74 -27.26 -0.81
CA THR A 141 -9.28 -26.01 -1.32
C THR A 141 -8.27 -24.90 -1.10
N VAL A 142 -7.88 -24.24 -2.18
CA VAL A 142 -7.09 -23.00 -2.14
C VAL A 142 -7.96 -21.84 -2.60
N ALA A 143 -8.22 -20.90 -1.72
CA ALA A 143 -9.08 -19.76 -2.00
C ALA A 143 -8.30 -18.45 -1.95
N MET A 144 -8.36 -17.71 -3.05
CA MET A 144 -7.85 -16.34 -3.14
C MET A 144 -8.98 -15.35 -2.84
N ARG A 145 -8.73 -14.40 -1.93
CA ARG A 145 -9.66 -13.32 -1.58
C ARG A 145 -8.95 -11.98 -1.73
N GLU A 146 -9.61 -11.04 -2.39
CA GLU A 146 -9.10 -9.67 -2.47
C GLU A 146 -9.10 -9.03 -1.09
N LEU A 147 -8.09 -8.20 -0.83
CA LEU A 147 -8.04 -7.41 0.41
C LEU A 147 -9.14 -6.36 0.35
N ASP A 148 -10.03 -6.37 1.32
CA ASP A 148 -10.94 -5.26 1.52
C ASP A 148 -10.12 -4.00 1.80
N GLN A 149 -10.43 -2.89 1.12
CA GLN A 149 -9.68 -1.63 1.28
C GLN A 149 -9.69 -1.13 2.73
N ARG A 150 -10.69 -1.53 3.53
CA ARG A 150 -10.75 -1.20 4.97
C ARG A 150 -9.70 -1.93 5.80
N THR A 151 -9.34 -3.15 5.42
CA THR A 151 -8.33 -3.97 6.13
C THR A 151 -6.91 -3.45 5.90
N LEU A 152 -6.66 -2.86 4.73
CA LEU A 152 -5.39 -2.18 4.43
C LEU A 152 -5.17 -0.94 5.30
N ALA A 153 -6.23 -0.19 5.60
CA ALA A 153 -6.16 1.00 6.44
C ALA A 153 -5.93 0.73 7.95
N GLN A 154 -6.13 -0.51 8.41
CA GLN A 154 -6.02 -0.88 9.84
C GLN A 154 -4.76 -1.68 10.20
N SER A 155 -3.88 -1.98 9.24
CA SER A 155 -2.68 -2.79 9.49
C SER A 155 -1.42 -1.95 9.82
N ASP A 156 -1.62 -0.72 10.28
CA ASP A 156 -0.57 0.19 10.81
C ASP A 156 -0.73 0.34 12.33
#